data_AF-A0A1S2DQ08-F1
#
_entry.id   AF-A0A1S2DQ08-F1
#
_cell.length_a   1.000
_cell.length_b   1.000
_cell.length_c   1.000
_cell.angle_alpha   90.00
_cell.angle_beta   90.00
_cell.angle_gamma   90.00
#
_symmetry.space_group_name_H-M   'P 1'
#
loop_
_entity.id
_entity.type
_entity.pdbx_description
1 polymer ?
#
loop_
_entity_poly.entity_id
_entity_poly.type
_entity_poly.pdbx_seq_one_letter_code
_entity_poly.pdbx_strand_id
1 'polypeptide(L)'
;MKTLFPVVFSVFLSIALTGCDSAAENQQGKQMRSQLTIYVAPPLLEKGGTVIVVSNSVPLDKWRDLPQGDNPARDDPQNDKKKEIGPGDRLFGAVASTKVSIIEFVYPEGGTFGFNLVPLRKATGDDAVGPALMTKRVLVGDGGYKDWETGKEYLWESVSTIYVAGPEASEGDSRGASFAESKIMNLHPHKTSYEGTTVYAPTDEQLDQVLPK
;
A
#
# COMPACT_ATOMS: atom_id res chain seq x y z
N MET A 1 -58.81 48.29 -50.86
CA MET A 1 -59.16 47.05 -50.12
C MET A 1 -58.20 45.97 -50.61
N LYS A 2 -57.18 45.63 -49.79
CA LYS A 2 -57.04 44.35 -49.04
C LYS A 2 -56.89 43.13 -49.97
N THR A 3 -55.66 42.66 -50.29
CA THR A 3 -54.87 41.59 -49.61
C THR A 3 -55.48 40.18 -49.83
N LEU A 4 -54.80 39.05 -50.08
CA LEU A 4 -53.50 38.52 -49.65
C LEU A 4 -52.97 37.46 -50.66
N PHE A 5 -51.64 37.33 -50.76
CA PHE A 5 -50.91 36.15 -51.26
C PHE A 5 -50.71 35.13 -50.12
N PRO A 6 -50.68 33.80 -50.38
CA PRO A 6 -50.21 32.82 -49.41
C PRO A 6 -48.68 32.68 -49.47
N VAL A 7 -48.03 32.85 -48.32
CA VAL A 7 -46.61 32.57 -48.11
C VAL A 7 -46.46 31.10 -47.71
N VAL A 8 -45.61 30.37 -48.44
CA VAL A 8 -45.21 28.99 -48.15
C VAL A 8 -44.20 29.02 -47.00
N PHE A 9 -44.48 28.26 -45.94
CA PHE A 9 -43.61 28.13 -44.77
C PHE A 9 -42.65 26.95 -44.98
N SER A 10 -41.39 27.23 -45.32
CA SER A 10 -40.31 26.22 -45.38
C SER A 10 -39.75 25.97 -43.98
N VAL A 11 -39.87 24.73 -43.50
CA VAL A 11 -39.23 24.25 -42.28
C VAL A 11 -37.78 23.87 -42.60
N PHE A 12 -36.81 24.61 -42.05
CA PHE A 12 -35.40 24.23 -42.06
C PHE A 12 -35.13 23.23 -40.92
N LEU A 13 -34.67 22.03 -41.28
CA LEU A 13 -34.23 20.99 -40.36
C LEU A 13 -32.69 21.08 -40.21
N SER A 14 -32.21 21.63 -39.09
CA SER A 14 -30.79 21.68 -38.77
C SER A 14 -30.33 20.36 -38.13
N ILE A 15 -29.57 19.56 -38.87
CA ILE A 15 -28.87 18.39 -38.34
C ILE A 15 -27.59 18.89 -37.66
N ALA A 16 -27.57 18.90 -36.33
CA ALA A 16 -26.37 19.13 -35.56
C ALA A 16 -25.48 17.86 -35.61
N LEU A 17 -24.37 17.94 -36.34
CA LEU A 17 -23.27 16.99 -36.24
C LEU A 17 -22.66 17.13 -34.84
N THR A 18 -23.00 16.20 -33.96
CA THR A 18 -22.38 16.05 -32.65
C THR A 18 -20.93 15.61 -32.88
N GLY A 19 -20.01 16.41 -32.35
CA GLY A 19 -18.57 16.23 -32.52
C GLY A 19 -18.09 14.87 -32.03
N CYS A 20 -17.11 14.34 -32.74
CA CYS A 20 -16.15 13.39 -32.16
C CYS A 20 -15.36 14.14 -31.08
N ASP A 21 -15.89 14.18 -29.86
CA ASP A 21 -15.10 14.60 -28.72
C ASP A 21 -14.01 13.57 -28.47
N SER A 22 -12.79 14.04 -28.65
CA SER A 22 -11.57 13.33 -28.38
C SER A 22 -11.53 13.00 -26.90
N ALA A 23 -11.67 11.72 -26.54
CA ALA A 23 -11.53 11.21 -25.19
C ALA A 23 -10.06 11.23 -24.73
N ALA A 24 -9.42 12.39 -24.82
CA ALA A 24 -8.03 12.62 -24.49
C ALA A 24 -7.84 13.95 -23.74
N GLU A 25 -8.78 14.30 -22.84
CA GLU A 25 -8.64 15.50 -22.01
C GLU A 25 -9.44 15.34 -20.71
N ASN A 26 -8.84 14.70 -19.69
CA ASN A 26 -9.10 14.89 -18.24
C ASN A 26 -8.47 13.79 -17.36
N GLN A 27 -7.16 13.52 -17.49
CA GLN A 27 -6.40 12.82 -16.44
C GLN A 27 -5.49 13.76 -15.63
N GLN A 28 -5.53 15.07 -15.92
CA GLN A 28 -4.68 16.08 -15.27
C GLN A 28 -5.07 16.41 -13.81
N GLY A 29 -6.09 15.78 -13.23
CA GLY A 29 -6.67 16.20 -11.95
C GLY A 29 -6.92 15.11 -10.91
N LYS A 30 -6.74 13.82 -11.23
CA LYS A 30 -6.89 12.75 -10.23
C LYS A 30 -5.53 12.43 -9.62
N GLN A 31 -5.36 12.75 -8.35
CA GLN A 31 -4.18 12.36 -7.58
C GLN A 31 -4.11 10.83 -7.54
N MET A 32 -3.07 10.24 -8.17
CA MET A 32 -2.87 8.78 -8.20
C MET A 32 -2.69 8.24 -6.78
N ARG A 33 -3.24 7.05 -6.52
CA ARG A 33 -3.23 6.40 -5.22
C ARG A 33 -2.44 5.10 -5.24
N SER A 34 -1.60 4.92 -4.23
CA SER A 34 -0.98 3.65 -3.86
C SER A 34 -1.71 3.06 -2.66
N GLN A 35 -2.24 1.84 -2.77
CA GLN A 35 -2.86 1.14 -1.65
C GLN A 35 -2.10 -0.15 -1.37
N LEU A 36 -1.66 -0.36 -0.13
CA LEU A 36 -1.04 -1.61 0.30
C LEU A 36 -2.00 -2.40 1.20
N THR A 37 -2.21 -3.68 0.90
CA THR A 37 -2.83 -4.63 1.83
C THR A 37 -1.77 -5.58 2.40
N ILE A 38 -1.61 -5.55 3.72
CA ILE A 38 -0.66 -6.37 4.45
C ILE A 38 -1.42 -7.56 5.05
N TYR A 39 -1.09 -8.76 4.60
CA TYR A 39 -1.64 -10.00 5.13
C TYR A 39 -0.81 -10.46 6.32
N VAL A 40 -1.39 -10.41 7.51
CA VAL A 40 -0.75 -10.80 8.76
C VAL A 40 -0.90 -12.30 8.93
N ALA A 41 0.19 -13.04 8.82
CA ALA A 41 0.24 -14.49 8.92
C ALA A 41 0.80 -14.95 10.28
N PRO A 42 0.53 -16.19 10.71
CA PRO A 42 1.26 -16.78 11.83
C PRO A 42 2.78 -16.81 11.59
N PRO A 43 3.63 -16.68 12.63
CA PRO A 43 3.28 -16.49 14.04
C PRO A 43 2.77 -15.09 14.41
N LEU A 44 3.08 -14.03 13.66
CA LEU A 44 2.70 -12.64 13.98
C LEU A 44 1.21 -12.47 14.29
N LEU A 45 0.34 -13.12 13.52
CA LEU A 45 -1.11 -13.10 13.73
C LEU A 45 -1.55 -13.72 15.07
N GLU A 46 -0.85 -14.75 15.53
CA GLU A 46 -1.24 -15.55 16.70
C GLU A 46 -0.56 -15.05 17.98
N LYS A 47 0.69 -14.59 17.87
CA LYS A 47 1.55 -14.19 19.00
C LYS A 47 1.62 -12.67 19.19
N GLY A 48 1.24 -11.89 18.18
CA GLY A 48 1.44 -10.45 18.16
C GLY A 48 2.86 -10.07 17.77
N GLY A 49 3.11 -8.77 17.61
CA GLY A 49 4.41 -8.25 17.22
C GLY A 49 4.32 -6.84 16.65
N THR A 50 5.19 -6.53 15.70
CA THR A 50 5.33 -5.19 15.12
C THR A 50 5.42 -5.26 13.60
N VAL A 51 4.65 -4.38 12.94
CA VAL A 51 4.82 -4.10 11.51
C VAL A 51 5.24 -2.64 11.36
N ILE A 52 6.41 -2.40 10.77
CA ILE A 52 6.87 -1.06 10.40
C ILE A 52 6.61 -0.89 8.92
N VAL A 53 5.74 0.05 8.55
CA VAL A 53 5.39 0.32 7.15
C VAL A 53 6.09 1.60 6.72
N VAL A 54 6.93 1.47 5.71
CA VAL A 54 7.70 2.55 5.08
C VAL A 54 7.10 2.85 3.72
N SER A 55 6.79 4.12 3.47
CA SER A 55 6.22 4.61 2.20
C SER A 55 7.17 5.63 1.60
N ASN A 56 7.65 5.39 0.37
CA ASN A 56 8.54 6.30 -0.34
C ASN A 56 7.97 6.72 -1.69
N SER A 57 8.08 8.00 -2.01
CA SER A 57 7.66 8.50 -3.30
C SER A 57 8.58 8.01 -4.41
N VAL A 58 8.02 7.81 -5.60
CA VAL A 58 8.77 7.55 -6.83
C VAL A 58 8.31 8.47 -7.95
N PRO A 59 9.22 8.94 -8.81
CA PRO A 59 8.88 9.68 -10.03
C PRO A 59 7.79 9.01 -10.85
N LEU A 60 6.93 9.82 -11.48
CA LEU A 60 5.74 9.33 -12.20
C LEU A 60 6.06 8.38 -13.37
N ASP A 61 7.19 8.56 -14.03
CA ASP A 61 7.71 7.64 -15.04
C ASP A 61 8.03 6.28 -14.42
N LYS A 62 8.78 6.25 -13.31
CA LYS A 62 9.06 5.01 -12.57
C LYS A 62 7.80 4.35 -12.04
N TRP A 63 6.82 5.12 -11.58
CA TRP A 63 5.51 4.61 -11.13
C TRP A 63 4.77 3.86 -12.24
N ARG A 64 4.73 4.45 -13.44
CA ARG A 64 4.09 3.86 -14.62
C ARG A 64 4.79 2.58 -15.03
N ASP A 65 6.11 2.57 -14.92
CA ASP A 65 6.98 1.46 -15.34
C ASP A 65 7.28 0.44 -14.23
N LEU A 66 6.62 0.53 -13.06
CA LEU A 66 6.84 -0.45 -11.98
C LEU A 66 6.55 -1.87 -12.49
N PRO A 67 7.48 -2.81 -12.30
CA PRO A 67 7.35 -4.17 -12.81
C PRO A 67 6.16 -4.86 -12.15
N GLN A 68 5.50 -5.73 -12.91
CA GLN A 68 4.53 -6.66 -12.33
C GLN A 68 5.28 -7.80 -11.64
N GLY A 69 4.70 -8.31 -10.55
CA GLY A 69 5.24 -9.43 -9.80
C GLY A 69 4.17 -10.04 -8.89
N ASP A 70 4.62 -10.84 -7.93
CA ASP A 70 3.76 -11.46 -6.93
C ASP A 70 3.02 -10.39 -6.13
N ASN A 71 1.70 -10.56 -6.01
CA ASN A 71 0.84 -9.59 -5.37
C ASN A 71 -0.36 -10.30 -4.73
N PRO A 72 -0.27 -10.70 -3.44
CA PRO A 72 -1.35 -11.42 -2.77
C PRO A 72 -2.67 -10.63 -2.72
N ALA A 73 -2.61 -9.28 -2.78
CA ALA A 73 -3.80 -8.45 -2.80
C ALA A 73 -4.55 -8.51 -4.14
N ARG A 74 -3.84 -8.76 -5.25
CA ARG A 74 -4.45 -8.95 -6.58
C ARG A 74 -5.25 -10.25 -6.63
N ASP A 75 -4.79 -11.30 -5.97
CA ASP A 75 -5.40 -12.62 -6.07
C ASP A 75 -6.49 -12.87 -5.02
N ASP A 76 -6.59 -12.03 -3.97
CA ASP A 76 -7.60 -12.13 -2.93
C ASP A 76 -8.98 -11.61 -3.39
N PRO A 77 -9.96 -12.48 -3.68
CA PRO A 77 -11.27 -12.05 -4.16
C PRO A 77 -12.08 -11.25 -3.13
N GLN A 78 -11.70 -11.31 -1.85
CA GLN A 78 -12.40 -10.64 -0.75
C GLN A 78 -11.75 -9.31 -0.34
N ASN A 79 -10.69 -8.88 -1.03
CA ASN A 79 -10.07 -7.60 -0.76
C ASN A 79 -10.96 -6.45 -1.25
N ASP A 80 -11.71 -5.84 -0.33
CA ASP A 80 -12.60 -4.71 -0.63
C ASP A 80 -11.87 -3.50 -1.22
N LYS A 81 -10.57 -3.34 -0.97
CA LYS A 81 -9.78 -2.25 -1.54
C LYS A 81 -9.70 -2.29 -3.06
N LYS A 82 -9.90 -3.44 -3.69
CA LYS A 82 -9.99 -3.55 -5.16
C LYS A 82 -11.05 -2.63 -5.76
N LYS A 83 -12.15 -2.38 -5.05
CA LYS A 83 -13.26 -1.52 -5.50
C LYS A 83 -12.89 -0.03 -5.50
N GLU A 84 -11.84 0.34 -4.77
CA GLU A 84 -11.38 1.73 -4.61
C GLU A 84 -10.27 2.12 -5.60
N ILE A 85 -9.75 1.18 -6.39
CA ILE A 85 -8.61 1.39 -7.31
C ILE A 85 -9.15 1.76 -8.69
N GLY A 86 -8.76 2.94 -9.17
CA GLY A 86 -9.09 3.40 -10.52
C GLY A 86 -7.90 3.34 -11.49
N PRO A 87 -8.07 3.88 -12.70
CA PRO A 87 -6.99 3.99 -13.67
C PRO A 87 -5.78 4.76 -13.09
N GLY A 88 -4.58 4.19 -13.22
CA GLY A 88 -3.33 4.78 -12.74
C GLY A 88 -3.03 4.56 -11.25
N ASP A 89 -4.02 4.13 -10.46
CA ASP A 89 -3.83 3.71 -9.07
C ASP A 89 -3.20 2.30 -9.05
N ARG A 90 -2.51 1.94 -7.96
CA ARG A 90 -2.03 0.56 -7.76
C ARG A 90 -2.44 0.01 -6.40
N LEU A 91 -2.82 -1.27 -6.41
CA LEU A 91 -3.02 -2.09 -5.23
C LEU A 91 -1.87 -3.06 -5.10
N PHE A 92 -1.11 -2.93 -4.02
CA PHE A 92 -0.04 -3.83 -3.65
C PHE A 92 -0.48 -4.78 -2.53
N GLY A 93 0.19 -5.91 -2.46
CA GLY A 93 -0.01 -6.91 -1.43
C GLY A 93 1.34 -7.39 -0.90
N ALA A 94 1.40 -7.63 0.41
CA ALA A 94 2.56 -8.24 1.04
C ALA A 94 2.12 -9.11 2.22
N VAL A 95 2.92 -10.12 2.56
CA VAL A 95 2.70 -10.98 3.73
C VAL A 95 3.72 -10.65 4.82
N ALA A 96 3.24 -10.45 6.04
CA ALA A 96 4.07 -10.26 7.24
C ALA A 96 3.80 -11.40 8.22
N SER A 97 4.86 -12.09 8.66
CA SER A 97 4.73 -13.27 9.54
C SER A 97 5.66 -13.27 10.75
N THR A 98 6.74 -12.49 10.74
CA THR A 98 7.76 -12.47 11.81
C THR A 98 7.36 -11.55 12.96
N LYS A 99 8.02 -11.72 14.13
CA LYS A 99 7.80 -10.88 15.32
C LYS A 99 7.94 -9.38 15.02
N VAL A 100 8.91 -9.01 14.19
CA VAL A 100 9.02 -7.68 13.58
C VAL A 100 9.09 -7.87 12.07
N SER A 101 8.26 -7.16 11.30
CA SER A 101 8.37 -7.07 9.84
C SER A 101 8.47 -5.61 9.43
N ILE A 102 9.46 -5.28 8.59
CA ILE A 102 9.59 -3.94 7.98
C ILE A 102 9.16 -4.05 6.52
N ILE A 103 8.21 -3.22 6.11
CA ILE A 103 7.61 -3.27 4.77
C ILE A 103 7.84 -1.94 4.08
N GLU A 104 8.69 -1.93 3.05
CA GLU A 104 8.88 -0.77 2.18
C GLU A 104 7.97 -0.88 0.97
N PHE A 105 7.13 0.12 0.70
CA PHE A 105 6.36 0.22 -0.53
C PHE A 105 6.43 1.62 -1.13
N VAL A 106 6.11 1.71 -2.41
CA VAL A 106 6.23 2.97 -3.18
C VAL A 106 4.88 3.61 -3.47
N TYR A 107 4.89 4.92 -3.68
CA TYR A 107 3.75 5.69 -4.17
C TYR A 107 4.18 6.75 -5.19
N PRO A 108 3.30 7.21 -6.10
CA PRO A 108 3.72 8.18 -7.10
C PRO A 108 3.97 9.55 -6.45
N GLU A 109 5.01 10.25 -6.88
CA GLU A 109 5.24 11.67 -6.54
C GLU A 109 4.00 12.50 -6.86
N GLY A 110 3.62 13.38 -5.92
CA GLY A 110 2.38 14.14 -6.00
C GLY A 110 1.10 13.32 -5.79
N GLY A 111 1.21 12.00 -5.60
CA GLY A 111 0.12 11.07 -5.31
C GLY A 111 -0.25 10.98 -3.83
N THR A 112 -1.12 10.02 -3.50
CA THR A 112 -1.45 9.63 -2.12
C THR A 112 -1.12 8.16 -1.88
N PHE A 113 -0.98 7.78 -0.61
CA PHE A 113 -0.85 6.40 -0.22
C PHE A 113 -1.72 6.04 0.97
N GLY A 114 -2.01 4.75 1.11
CA GLY A 114 -2.68 4.18 2.27
C GLY A 114 -2.33 2.71 2.41
N PHE A 115 -2.50 2.18 3.61
CA PHE A 115 -2.33 0.76 3.87
C PHE A 115 -3.37 0.24 4.86
N ASN A 116 -3.63 -1.06 4.79
CA ASN A 116 -4.49 -1.78 5.72
C ASN A 116 -3.87 -3.12 6.06
N LEU A 117 -4.07 -3.59 7.29
CA LEU A 117 -3.68 -4.92 7.72
C LEU A 117 -4.93 -5.80 7.77
N VAL A 118 -4.83 -7.02 7.28
CA VAL A 118 -5.89 -8.04 7.32
C VAL A 118 -5.29 -9.38 7.76
N PRO A 119 -6.04 -10.24 8.47
CA PRO A 119 -5.54 -11.56 8.80
C PRO A 119 -5.36 -12.38 7.52
N LEU A 120 -4.22 -13.09 7.39
CA LEU A 120 -4.05 -14.08 6.33
C LEU A 120 -4.99 -15.26 6.64
N ARG A 121 -5.95 -15.49 5.75
CA ARG A 121 -6.93 -16.57 5.92
C ARG A 121 -6.27 -17.93 5.67
N LYS A 122 -6.48 -18.88 6.57
CA LYS A 122 -6.10 -20.28 6.32
C LYS A 122 -7.05 -20.85 5.27
N ALA A 123 -6.52 -21.65 4.33
CA ALA A 123 -7.26 -22.20 3.19
C ALA A 123 -8.30 -23.31 3.56
N THR A 124 -8.82 -23.33 4.78
CA THR A 124 -9.62 -24.44 5.30
C THR A 124 -11.01 -23.98 5.73
N GLY A 125 -11.99 -24.16 4.84
CA GLY A 125 -13.43 -24.13 5.14
C GLY A 125 -14.00 -22.81 5.64
N ASP A 126 -15.31 -22.63 5.45
CA ASP A 126 -16.04 -21.40 5.80
C ASP A 126 -16.04 -21.07 7.32
N ASP A 127 -15.52 -21.96 8.17
CA ASP A 127 -15.57 -21.88 9.64
C ASP A 127 -14.21 -21.71 10.34
N ALA A 128 -13.10 -21.54 9.61
CA ALA A 128 -11.82 -21.24 10.26
C ALA A 128 -11.78 -19.78 10.74
N VAL A 129 -12.40 -19.52 11.91
CA VAL A 129 -12.28 -18.26 12.65
C VAL A 129 -10.84 -18.16 13.15
N GLY A 130 -9.93 -17.70 12.28
CA GLY A 130 -8.61 -17.23 12.71
C GLY A 130 -8.76 -16.14 13.78
N PRO A 131 -7.74 -15.93 14.63
CA PRO A 131 -7.82 -14.91 15.66
C PRO A 131 -8.12 -13.55 15.01
N ALA A 132 -9.04 -12.81 15.61
CA ALA A 132 -9.38 -11.47 15.13
C ALA A 132 -8.13 -10.59 15.18
N LEU A 133 -7.76 -10.02 14.04
CA LEU A 133 -6.62 -9.12 13.96
C LEU A 133 -6.94 -7.81 14.69
N MET A 134 -6.19 -7.53 15.75
CA MET A 134 -6.25 -6.27 16.48
C MET A 134 -4.92 -5.53 16.31
N THR A 135 -4.99 -4.28 15.87
CA THR A 135 -3.80 -3.48 15.59
C THR A 135 -3.96 -2.06 16.09
N LYS A 136 -2.85 -1.44 16.51
CA LYS A 136 -2.80 -0.03 16.86
C LYS A 136 -1.57 0.61 16.23
N ARG A 137 -1.76 1.74 15.55
CA ARG A 137 -0.64 2.57 15.09
C ARG A 137 -0.09 3.34 16.28
N VAL A 138 1.15 3.08 16.65
CA VAL A 138 1.78 3.61 17.86
C VAL A 138 2.75 4.75 17.59
N LEU A 139 3.32 4.82 16.39
CA LEU A 139 4.20 5.90 15.94
C LEU A 139 3.99 6.18 14.45
N VAL A 140 4.20 7.45 14.08
CA VAL A 140 4.26 7.94 12.68
C VAL A 140 5.37 8.99 12.63
N GLY A 141 6.20 8.96 11.58
CA GLY A 141 7.26 9.94 11.37
C GLY A 141 7.93 9.73 10.03
N ASP A 142 9.10 10.33 9.89
CA ASP A 142 10.12 9.98 8.90
C ASP A 142 11.15 9.04 9.55
N GLY A 143 12.07 8.52 8.74
CA GLY A 143 13.14 7.66 9.24
C GLY A 143 14.21 7.41 8.19
N GLY A 144 14.99 6.37 8.43
CA GLY A 144 16.04 5.96 7.53
C GLY A 144 17.18 5.28 8.24
N TYR A 145 18.09 4.73 7.45
CA TYR A 145 19.28 4.08 7.97
C TYR A 145 20.47 4.28 7.05
N LYS A 146 21.65 4.21 7.66
CA LYS A 146 22.91 4.08 6.94
C LYS A 146 23.34 2.63 7.02
N ASP A 147 23.56 2.03 5.87
CA ASP A 147 24.15 0.70 5.76
C ASP A 147 25.63 0.78 6.20
N TRP A 148 26.01 -0.03 7.19
CA TRP A 148 27.30 0.05 7.85
C TRP A 148 28.43 -0.54 7.01
N GLU A 149 28.12 -1.47 6.11
CA GLU A 149 29.12 -2.09 5.23
C GLU A 149 29.45 -1.17 4.05
N THR A 150 28.43 -0.59 3.43
CA THR A 150 28.56 0.20 2.20
C THR A 150 28.63 1.70 2.45
N GLY A 151 28.21 2.17 3.64
CA GLY A 151 28.07 3.57 3.97
C GLY A 151 26.92 4.27 3.24
N LYS A 152 26.08 3.54 2.50
CA LYS A 152 24.96 4.11 1.75
C LYS A 152 23.82 4.50 2.68
N GLU A 153 23.26 5.68 2.46
CA GLU A 153 22.12 6.19 3.21
C GLU A 153 20.80 5.89 2.48
N TYR A 154 19.81 5.48 3.25
CA TYR A 154 18.45 5.20 2.82
C TYR A 154 17.52 6.11 3.60
N LEU A 155 16.79 6.97 2.89
CA LEU A 155 15.79 7.86 3.46
C LEU A 155 14.42 7.18 3.41
N TRP A 156 13.67 7.26 4.51
CA TRP A 156 12.29 6.81 4.60
C TRP A 156 11.38 8.01 4.83
N GLU A 157 10.59 8.37 3.83
CA GLU A 157 9.76 9.59 3.85
C GLU A 157 8.60 9.50 4.85
N SER A 158 7.97 8.32 4.93
CA SER A 158 6.89 8.07 5.88
C SER A 158 7.03 6.68 6.48
N VAL A 159 7.19 6.64 7.80
CA VAL A 159 7.28 5.43 8.60
C VAL A 159 6.08 5.37 9.53
N SER A 160 5.37 4.25 9.53
CA SER A 160 4.27 3.96 10.45
C SER A 160 4.54 2.68 11.21
N THR A 161 4.66 2.78 12.52
CA THR A 161 4.89 1.63 13.40
C THR A 161 3.56 1.14 13.95
N ILE A 162 3.22 -0.10 13.63
CA ILE A 162 1.96 -0.76 13.97
C ILE A 162 2.25 -1.86 14.99
N TYR A 163 1.63 -1.73 16.16
CA TYR A 163 1.52 -2.80 17.12
C TYR A 163 0.44 -3.79 16.66
N VAL A 164 0.81 -5.06 16.53
CA VAL A 164 -0.10 -6.18 16.32
C VAL A 164 -0.31 -6.86 17.66
N ALA A 165 -1.54 -6.88 18.15
CA ALA A 165 -1.84 -7.41 19.47
C ALA A 165 -1.71 -8.94 19.51
N GLY A 166 -1.18 -9.43 20.63
CA GLY A 166 -1.07 -10.85 20.92
C GLY A 166 -0.41 -11.10 22.27
N PRO A 167 -0.33 -12.35 22.73
CA PRO A 167 0.16 -12.69 24.07
C PRO A 167 1.66 -12.42 24.28
N GLU A 168 2.45 -12.28 23.21
CA GLU A 168 3.92 -12.14 23.27
C GLU A 168 4.39 -10.74 22.83
N ALA A 169 3.49 -9.76 22.71
CA ALA A 169 3.82 -8.43 22.23
C ALA A 169 3.10 -7.32 23.01
N SER A 170 3.78 -6.19 23.13
CA SER A 170 3.24 -4.96 23.71
C SER A 170 3.47 -3.75 22.78
N GLU A 171 2.74 -2.65 23.05
CA GLU A 171 3.03 -1.38 22.38
C GLU A 171 4.45 -0.86 22.69
N GLY A 172 5.01 -1.23 23.84
CA GLY A 172 6.38 -0.88 24.25
C GLY A 172 7.41 -1.52 23.32
N ASP A 173 7.24 -2.82 23.04
CA ASP A 173 8.10 -3.56 22.12
C ASP A 173 8.08 -2.96 20.72
N SER A 174 6.91 -2.54 20.26
CA SER A 174 6.75 -1.89 18.95
C SER A 174 7.47 -0.55 18.87
N ARG A 175 7.43 0.26 19.94
CA ARG A 175 8.22 1.49 20.02
C ARG A 175 9.72 1.17 20.04
N GLY A 176 10.14 0.15 20.80
CA GLY A 176 11.52 -0.33 20.84
C GLY A 176 12.05 -0.76 19.46
N ALA A 177 11.26 -1.53 18.71
CA ALA A 177 11.59 -1.92 17.34
C ALA A 177 11.73 -0.71 16.41
N SER A 178 10.86 0.28 16.53
CA SER A 178 10.96 1.54 15.77
C SER A 178 12.27 2.27 16.05
N PHE A 179 12.70 2.37 17.32
CA PHE A 179 13.99 2.99 17.66
C PHE A 179 15.21 2.16 17.22
N ALA A 180 15.03 0.86 17.03
CA ALA A 180 16.07 -0.06 16.60
C ALA A 180 16.07 -0.32 15.08
N GLU A 181 15.18 0.30 14.29
CA GLU A 181 14.97 -0.01 12.87
C GLU A 181 16.26 0.03 12.06
N SER A 182 17.10 1.04 12.27
CA SER A 182 18.40 1.18 11.61
C SER A 182 19.35 0.03 11.95
N LYS A 183 19.37 -0.42 13.21
CA LYS A 183 20.18 -1.57 13.62
C LYS A 183 19.63 -2.87 13.03
N ILE A 184 18.31 -3.04 13.02
CA ILE A 184 17.63 -4.20 12.43
C ILE A 184 18.00 -4.32 10.94
N MET A 185 17.91 -3.22 10.18
CA MET A 185 18.26 -3.21 8.76
C MET A 185 19.73 -3.57 8.51
N ASN A 186 20.63 -3.15 9.40
CA ASN A 186 22.05 -3.49 9.36
C ASN A 186 22.38 -4.94 9.76
N LEU A 187 21.39 -5.73 10.22
CA LEU A 187 21.55 -7.18 10.38
C LEU A 187 21.23 -7.94 9.09
N HIS A 188 20.89 -7.24 8.00
CA HIS A 188 20.53 -7.81 6.71
C HIS A 188 19.45 -8.90 6.82
N PRO A 189 18.26 -8.56 7.35
CA PRO A 189 17.14 -9.50 7.48
C PRO A 189 16.77 -10.11 6.13
N HIS A 190 16.15 -11.30 6.19
CA HIS A 190 15.67 -11.95 4.97
C HIS A 190 14.70 -11.02 4.22
N LYS A 191 14.86 -10.95 2.90
CA LYS A 191 14.11 -10.06 2.03
C LYS A 191 13.19 -10.86 1.11
N THR A 192 11.90 -10.51 1.12
CA THR A 192 10.92 -10.98 0.14
C THR A 192 10.42 -9.79 -0.68
N SER A 193 10.47 -9.89 -2.00
CA SER A 193 9.98 -8.85 -2.91
C SER A 193 8.62 -9.22 -3.48
N TYR A 194 7.69 -8.27 -3.42
CA TYR A 194 6.39 -8.29 -4.07
C TYR A 194 6.32 -7.14 -5.08
N GLU A 195 5.25 -7.07 -5.85
CA GLU A 195 5.01 -5.92 -6.71
C GLU A 195 5.04 -4.60 -5.90
N GLY A 196 5.94 -3.70 -6.27
CA GLY A 196 6.07 -2.37 -5.65
C GLY A 196 6.37 -2.38 -4.14
N THR A 197 6.67 -3.55 -3.56
CA THR A 197 6.77 -3.73 -2.10
C THR A 197 7.92 -4.68 -1.76
N THR A 198 8.60 -4.43 -0.65
CA THR A 198 9.62 -5.31 -0.09
C THR A 198 9.33 -5.54 1.38
N VAL A 199 9.39 -6.80 1.82
CA VAL A 199 9.29 -7.17 3.23
C VAL A 199 10.65 -7.64 3.71
N TYR A 200 11.09 -7.08 4.84
CA TYR A 200 12.26 -7.49 5.58
C TYR A 200 11.80 -8.21 6.85
N ALA A 201 12.28 -9.43 7.01
CA ALA A 201 11.85 -10.38 8.03
C ALA A 201 13.05 -10.78 8.91
N PRO A 202 13.41 -9.97 9.92
CA PRO A 202 14.41 -10.36 10.91
C PRO A 202 13.97 -11.60 11.68
N THR A 203 14.94 -12.47 11.94
CA THR A 203 14.82 -13.63 12.83
C THR A 203 14.78 -13.19 14.30
N ASP A 204 14.29 -14.06 15.19
CA ASP A 204 14.30 -13.77 16.63
C ASP A 204 15.74 -13.60 17.13
N GLU A 205 16.69 -14.39 16.62
CA GLU A 205 18.12 -14.25 16.95
C GLU A 205 18.72 -12.92 16.50
N GLN A 206 18.25 -12.34 15.39
CA GLN A 206 18.64 -11.00 14.97
C GLN A 206 18.04 -9.95 15.91
N LEU A 207 16.77 -10.09 16.25
CA LEU A 207 16.07 -9.14 17.13
C LEU A 207 16.67 -9.11 18.54
N ASP A 208 17.08 -10.26 19.08
CA ASP A 208 17.72 -10.36 20.40
C ASP A 208 19.05 -9.60 20.51
N GLN A 209 19.70 -9.28 19.38
CA GLN A 209 20.94 -8.51 19.35
C GLN A 209 20.72 -7.00 19.49
N VAL A 210 19.51 -6.50 19.17
CA VAL A 210 19.27 -5.07 18.97
C VAL A 210 18.09 -4.52 19.76
N LEU A 211 17.13 -5.37 20.13
CA LEU A 211 16.00 -4.97 20.95
C LEU A 211 16.37 -4.98 22.45
N PRO A 212 15.83 -4.02 23.23
CA PRO A 212 15.98 -4.05 24.68
C PRO A 212 15.31 -5.29 25.27
N LYS A 213 15.92 -5.87 26.31
CA LYS A 213 15.38 -7.00 27.10
C LYS A 213 14.46 -6.53 28.20
#